data_AF-A0A642PKH5-F1
#
_entry.id   AF-A0A642PKH5-F1
#
_cell.length_a   1.000
_cell.length_b   1.000
_cell.length_c   1.000
_cell.angle_alpha   90.00
_cell.angle_beta   90.00
_cell.angle_gamma   90.00
#
_symmetry.space_group_name_H-M   'P 1'
#
loop_
_entity.id
_entity.type
_entity.pdbx_description
1 polymer ?
#
loop_
_entity_poly.entity_id
_entity_poly.type
_entity_poly.pdbx_seq_one_letter_code
_entity_poly.pdbx_strand_id
1 'polypeptide(L)'
;MSAIEQQDSHRPPSDGGMAKEEFIRVGTTLYKIVEQPKLNGGYIRKRIAWNNETLRQDYGKDYIGRVPKYDGFCTVPEHIGYRSVVGKFLNLYEPIDHRPQEGDLSHIQSLVRHIFGEQYELGMDYLQ
;
A
#
# COMPACT_ATOMS: atom_id res chain seq x y z
N MET A 1 30.75 14.64 -2.49
CA MET A 1 29.76 13.87 -3.27
C MET A 1 29.38 12.66 -2.44
N SER A 2 28.26 12.72 -1.72
CA SER A 2 27.82 11.65 -0.81
C SER A 2 26.76 10.83 -1.53
N ALA A 3 27.02 9.53 -1.69
CA ALA A 3 26.11 8.60 -2.33
C ALA A 3 24.82 8.48 -1.51
N ILE A 4 23.68 8.71 -2.16
CA ILE A 4 22.36 8.42 -1.60
C ILE A 4 22.15 6.92 -1.77
N GLU A 5 22.11 6.18 -0.66
CA GLU A 5 21.65 4.79 -0.63
C GLU A 5 20.19 4.76 -1.12
N GLN A 6 19.99 4.27 -2.33
CA GLN A 6 18.66 3.89 -2.82
C GLN A 6 18.19 2.70 -1.98
N GLN A 7 17.13 2.90 -1.20
CA GLN A 7 16.43 1.79 -0.56
C GLN A 7 15.85 0.90 -1.65
N ASP A 8 16.49 -0.25 -1.82
CA ASP A 8 16.15 -1.31 -2.75
C ASP A 8 14.78 -1.90 -2.39
N SER A 9 13.72 -1.36 -2.99
CA SER A 9 12.35 -1.87 -2.89
C SER A 9 12.14 -3.16 -3.72
N HIS A 10 13.20 -3.73 -4.30
CA HIS A 10 13.12 -4.77 -5.31
C HIS A 10 13.72 -6.11 -4.89
N ARG A 11 13.86 -6.37 -3.58
CA ARG A 11 14.28 -7.71 -3.15
C ARG A 11 13.08 -8.67 -3.20
N PRO A 12 13.07 -9.69 -4.09
CA PRO A 12 12.14 -10.79 -3.92
C PRO A 12 12.38 -11.43 -2.54
N PRO A 13 11.35 -12.03 -1.90
CA PRO A 13 11.58 -12.86 -0.74
C PRO A 13 12.59 -13.93 -1.15
N SER A 14 13.76 -13.94 -0.51
CA SER A 14 14.75 -14.99 -0.70
C SER A 14 14.09 -16.34 -0.45
N ASP A 15 14.25 -17.30 -1.37
CA ASP A 15 13.72 -18.67 -1.34
C ASP A 15 14.07 -19.49 -0.07
N GLY A 16 14.77 -18.90 0.91
CA GLY A 16 15.04 -19.46 2.23
C GLY A 16 14.08 -19.05 3.34
N GLY A 17 13.04 -18.25 3.06
CA GLY A 17 12.02 -17.88 4.03
C GLY A 17 10.72 -17.52 3.32
N MET A 18 9.82 -18.49 3.16
CA MET A 18 8.45 -18.21 2.72
C MET A 18 7.92 -17.04 3.56
N ALA A 19 7.65 -15.91 2.90
CA ALA A 19 6.96 -14.79 3.53
C ALA A 19 5.72 -15.38 4.20
N LYS A 20 5.59 -15.16 5.51
CA LYS A 20 4.53 -15.73 6.33
C LYS A 20 3.18 -15.51 5.64
N GLU A 21 2.48 -16.58 5.26
CA GLU A 21 1.21 -16.46 4.56
C GLU A 21 0.23 -15.63 5.40
N GLU A 22 -0.35 -14.61 4.79
CA GLU A 22 -1.25 -13.68 5.46
C GLU A 22 -2.66 -13.85 4.90
N PHE A 23 -3.63 -14.02 5.81
CA PHE A 23 -5.03 -14.15 5.49
C PHE A 23 -5.83 -13.08 6.23
N ILE A 24 -6.89 -12.60 5.59
CA ILE A 24 -7.84 -11.66 6.19
C ILE A 24 -9.27 -12.10 5.88
N ARG A 25 -10.22 -11.73 6.72
CA ARG A 25 -11.65 -11.90 6.44
C ARG A 25 -12.32 -10.53 6.41
N VAL A 26 -12.96 -10.21 5.29
CA VAL A 26 -13.69 -8.96 5.10
C VAL A 26 -15.15 -9.30 4.81
N GLY A 27 -16.05 -8.88 5.69
CA GLY A 27 -17.44 -9.36 5.71
C GLY A 27 -17.49 -10.88 5.85
N THR A 28 -18.06 -11.55 4.85
CA THR A 28 -18.19 -13.01 4.78
C THR A 28 -17.07 -13.68 4.00
N THR A 29 -16.22 -12.93 3.32
CA THR A 29 -15.22 -13.46 2.39
C THR A 29 -13.84 -13.54 3.03
N LEU A 30 -13.21 -14.71 2.92
CA LEU A 30 -11.82 -14.92 3.26
C LEU A 30 -10.94 -14.55 2.07
N TYR A 31 -9.83 -13.85 2.32
CA TYR A 31 -8.83 -13.51 1.32
C TYR A 31 -7.45 -13.99 1.77
N LYS A 32 -6.66 -14.49 0.82
CA LYS A 32 -5.21 -14.64 0.95
C LYS A 32 -4.54 -13.40 0.37
N ILE A 33 -3.61 -12.82 1.13
CA ILE A 33 -2.72 -11.77 0.65
C ILE A 33 -1.57 -12.45 -0.07
N VAL A 34 -1.36 -12.09 -1.33
CA VAL A 34 -0.30 -12.66 -2.16
C VAL A 34 0.54 -11.56 -2.78
N GLU A 35 1.84 -11.80 -2.89
CA GLU A 35 2.73 -11.01 -3.75
C GLU A 35 2.71 -11.64 -5.15
N GLN A 36 1.90 -11.09 -6.05
CA GLN A 36 1.82 -11.60 -7.41
C GLN A 36 2.99 -11.04 -8.24
N PRO A 37 3.83 -11.89 -8.86
CA PRO A 37 4.91 -11.42 -9.71
C PRO A 37 4.36 -10.73 -10.97
N LYS A 38 5.05 -9.67 -11.39
CA LYS A 38 4.80 -8.91 -12.62
C LYS A 38 5.81 -9.30 -13.69
N LEU A 39 5.45 -9.03 -14.94
CA LEU A 39 6.33 -9.27 -16.10
C LEU A 39 7.66 -8.52 -16.03
N ASN A 40 7.69 -7.34 -15.37
CA ASN A 40 8.87 -6.49 -15.25
C ASN A 40 9.77 -6.84 -14.04
N GLY A 41 9.58 -8.00 -13.40
CA GLY A 41 10.42 -8.46 -12.29
C GLY A 41 10.05 -7.89 -10.91
N GLY A 42 8.99 -7.08 -10.82
CA GLY A 42 8.43 -6.62 -9.54
C GLY A 42 7.28 -7.50 -9.03
N TYR A 43 6.75 -7.16 -7.86
CA TYR A 43 5.56 -7.82 -7.29
C TYR A 43 4.41 -6.81 -7.13
N ILE A 44 3.19 -7.31 -7.04
CA ILE A 44 2.02 -6.55 -6.60
C ILE A 44 1.28 -7.33 -5.53
N ARG A 45 1.12 -6.70 -4.38
CA ARG A 45 0.26 -7.19 -3.31
C ARG A 45 -1.18 -7.25 -3.81
N LYS A 46 -1.77 -8.45 -3.79
CA LYS A 46 -3.17 -8.69 -4.18
C LYS A 46 -3.90 -9.48 -3.11
N ARG A 47 -5.21 -9.25 -3.06
CA ARG A 47 -6.16 -10.05 -2.28
C ARG A 47 -6.83 -11.03 -3.23
N ILE A 48 -6.67 -12.33 -2.99
CA ILE A 48 -7.35 -13.37 -3.74
C ILE A 48 -8.38 -14.02 -2.81
N ALA A 49 -9.63 -14.11 -3.26
CA ALA A 49 -10.66 -14.81 -2.51
C ALA A 49 -10.22 -16.26 -2.25
N TRP A 50 -10.32 -16.69 -1.01
CA TRP A 50 -9.81 -17.98 -0.56
C TRP A 50 -10.92 -18.83 0.05
N ASN A 51 -10.80 -20.14 -0.11
CA ASN A 51 -11.77 -21.09 0.43
C ASN A 51 -11.47 -21.38 1.91
N ASN A 52 -12.49 -21.27 2.77
CA ASN A 52 -12.39 -21.58 4.19
C ASN A 52 -12.04 -23.06 4.46
N GLU A 53 -12.53 -23.98 3.63
CA GLU A 53 -12.25 -25.41 3.80
C GLU A 53 -10.79 -25.74 3.42
N THR A 54 -10.26 -25.13 2.36
CA THR A 54 -8.84 -25.25 2.00
C THR A 54 -7.95 -24.69 3.12
N LEU A 55 -8.28 -23.52 3.66
CA LEU A 55 -7.56 -22.97 4.81
C LEU A 55 -7.56 -23.94 6.01
N ARG A 56 -8.69 -24.60 6.29
CA ARG A 56 -8.81 -25.59 7.37
C ARG A 56 -7.97 -26.83 7.09
N GLN A 57 -7.91 -27.31 5.85
CA GLN A 57 -7.12 -28.48 5.47
C GLN A 57 -5.62 -28.20 5.59
N ASP A 58 -5.18 -27.02 5.16
CA ASP A 58 -3.77 -26.64 5.14
C ASP A 58 -3.24 -26.25 6.53
N TYR A 59 -4.07 -25.55 7.33
CA TYR A 59 -3.63 -24.91 8.58
C TYR A 59 -4.34 -25.41 9.85
N GLY A 60 -5.32 -26.31 9.70
CA GLY A 60 -6.14 -26.82 10.80
C GLY A 60 -7.37 -25.97 11.11
N LYS A 61 -8.35 -26.60 11.79
CA LYS A 61 -9.67 -26.01 12.07
C LYS A 61 -9.64 -24.71 12.87
N ASP A 62 -8.65 -24.54 13.74
CA ASP A 62 -8.58 -23.41 14.68
C ASP A 62 -7.92 -22.17 14.07
N TYR A 63 -7.30 -22.31 12.89
CA TYR A 63 -6.57 -21.21 12.24
C TYR A 63 -7.48 -20.03 11.90
N ILE A 64 -8.72 -20.30 11.48
CA ILE A 64 -9.72 -19.26 11.16
C ILE A 64 -10.03 -18.32 12.33
N GLY A 65 -9.83 -18.79 13.57
CA GLY A 65 -10.00 -17.97 14.77
C GLY A 65 -8.97 -16.84 14.88
N ARG A 66 -7.79 -17.02 14.26
CA ARG A 66 -6.66 -16.08 14.29
C ARG A 66 -6.65 -15.09 13.11
N VAL A 67 -7.47 -15.33 12.08
CA VAL A 67 -7.57 -14.47 10.90
C VAL A 67 -8.21 -13.13 11.29
N PRO A 68 -7.57 -11.97 11.03
CA PRO A 68 -8.16 -10.65 11.25
C PRO A 68 -9.49 -10.47 10.52
N LYS A 69 -10.44 -9.79 11.18
CA LYS A 69 -11.83 -9.66 10.73
C LYS A 69 -12.20 -8.19 10.58
N TYR A 70 -12.76 -7.86 9.43
CA TYR A 70 -13.23 -6.53 9.09
C TYR A 70 -14.68 -6.62 8.61
N ASP A 71 -15.48 -5.59 8.87
CA ASP A 71 -16.89 -5.54 8.47
C ASP A 71 -17.04 -5.29 6.96
N GLY A 72 -16.06 -4.61 6.35
CA GLY A 72 -16.04 -4.29 4.93
C GLY A 72 -14.76 -3.57 4.51
N PHE A 73 -14.77 -3.06 3.28
CA PHE A 73 -13.74 -2.18 2.75
C PHE A 73 -14.17 -0.72 2.86
N CYS A 74 -13.20 0.18 2.98
CA CYS A 74 -13.41 1.62 2.83
C CYS A 74 -12.30 2.24 1.98
N THR A 75 -12.49 3.48 1.53
CA THR A 75 -11.44 4.27 0.88
C THR A 75 -11.36 5.60 1.60
N VAL A 76 -10.40 5.73 2.51
CA VAL A 76 -10.13 6.97 3.25
C VAL A 76 -8.71 7.39 2.88
N PRO A 77 -8.54 8.33 1.93
CA PRO A 77 -7.24 8.81 1.53
C PRO A 77 -6.66 9.75 2.59
N GLU A 78 -5.53 9.37 3.19
CA GLU A 78 -4.78 10.21 4.12
C GLU A 78 -3.28 9.93 3.93
N HIS A 79 -2.56 10.86 3.31
CA HIS A 79 -1.16 10.66 2.92
C HIS A 79 -0.18 10.79 4.09
N ILE A 80 -0.46 11.69 5.04
CA ILE A 80 0.44 11.99 6.17
C ILE A 80 0.11 11.12 7.39
N GLY A 81 -1.18 10.87 7.62
CA GLY A 81 -1.70 10.11 8.77
C GLY A 81 -2.28 8.74 8.41
N TYR A 82 -1.78 8.10 7.34
CA TYR A 82 -2.34 6.87 6.79
C TYR A 82 -2.74 5.83 7.84
N ARG A 83 -3.96 5.31 7.71
CA ARG A 83 -4.47 4.19 8.51
C ARG A 83 -4.92 3.06 7.61
N SER A 84 -4.34 1.88 7.81
CA SER A 84 -4.75 0.65 7.12
C SER A 84 -6.12 0.17 7.59
N VAL A 85 -6.54 0.52 8.81
CA VAL A 85 -7.84 0.17 9.37
C VAL A 85 -8.53 1.43 9.88
N VAL A 86 -9.77 1.66 9.43
CA VAL A 86 -10.62 2.77 9.86
C VAL A 86 -11.85 2.19 10.55
N GLY A 87 -11.89 2.26 11.88
CA GLY A 87 -12.91 1.57 12.68
C GLY A 87 -12.80 0.05 12.52
N LYS A 88 -13.81 -0.58 11.92
CA LYS A 88 -13.83 -2.02 11.59
C LYS A 88 -13.63 -2.31 10.10
N PHE A 89 -13.32 -1.30 9.29
CA PHE A 89 -13.16 -1.43 7.85
C PHE A 89 -11.69 -1.45 7.47
N LEU A 90 -11.36 -2.28 6.47
CA LEU A 90 -10.02 -2.32 5.88
C LEU A 90 -9.93 -1.27 4.78
N ASN A 91 -8.94 -0.38 4.87
CA ASN A 91 -8.74 0.68 3.90
C ASN A 91 -8.18 0.10 2.59
N LEU A 92 -8.77 0.49 1.46
CA LEU A 92 -8.28 0.21 0.11
C LEU A 92 -7.25 1.22 -0.34
N TYR A 93 -7.21 2.38 0.31
CA TYR A 93 -6.14 3.33 0.12
C TYR A 93 -4.83 2.71 0.64
N GLU A 94 -3.77 2.85 -0.15
CA GLU A 94 -2.42 2.38 0.19
C GLU A 94 -1.54 3.61 0.46
N PRO A 95 -0.59 3.52 1.42
CA PRO A 95 0.31 4.61 1.70
C PRO A 95 1.19 4.89 0.48
N ILE A 96 1.54 6.16 0.30
CA ILE A 96 2.54 6.55 -0.70
C ILE A 96 3.92 6.37 -0.07
N ASP A 97 4.86 5.80 -0.84
CA ASP A 97 6.22 5.56 -0.36
C ASP A 97 6.99 6.87 -0.09
N HIS A 98 6.64 7.93 -0.83
CA HIS A 98 7.22 9.25 -0.70
C HIS A 98 6.63 9.96 0.52
N ARG A 99 7.53 10.46 1.38
CA ARG A 99 7.16 11.29 2.53
C ARG A 99 7.52 12.75 2.24
N PRO A 100 6.70 13.71 2.72
CA PRO A 100 7.09 15.11 2.70
C PRO A 100 8.44 15.30 3.40
N GLN A 101 9.35 16.02 2.76
CA GLN A 101 10.65 16.37 3.30
C GLN A 101 10.86 17.87 3.10
N GLU A 102 11.38 18.54 4.12
CA GLU A 102 11.81 19.92 3.98
C GLU A 102 13.00 19.98 3.01
N GLY A 103 12.98 20.96 2.12
CA GLY A 103 14.01 21.11 1.11
C GLY A 103 13.72 22.25 0.14
N ASP A 104 14.67 22.48 -0.78
CA ASP A 104 14.45 23.41 -1.88
C ASP A 104 13.48 22.82 -2.91
N LEU A 105 12.50 23.62 -3.30
CA LEU A 105 11.47 23.28 -4.28
C LEU A 105 11.64 24.09 -5.57
N SER A 106 12.84 24.64 -5.84
CA SER A 106 13.14 25.49 -7.00
C SER A 106 12.64 24.92 -8.33
N HIS A 107 12.84 23.62 -8.59
CA HIS A 107 12.34 22.97 -9.80
C HIS A 107 10.81 22.90 -9.85
N ILE A 108 10.16 22.64 -8.72
CA ILE A 108 8.69 22.62 -8.63
C ILE A 108 8.14 24.03 -8.85
N GLN A 109 8.71 25.04 -8.18
CA GLN A 109 8.32 26.44 -8.38
C GLN A 109 8.52 26.89 -9.83
N SER A 110 9.64 26.51 -10.45
CA SER A 110 9.89 26.81 -11.86
C SER A 110 8.84 26.17 -12.77
N LEU A 111 8.43 24.93 -12.47
CA LEU A 111 7.38 24.24 -13.22
C LEU A 111 6.01 24.93 -13.05
N VAL A 112 5.63 25.27 -11.83
CA VAL A 112 4.34 25.94 -11.56
C VAL A 112 4.33 27.33 -12.22
N ARG A 113 5.41 28.11 -12.11
CA ARG A 113 5.53 29.39 -12.82
C ARG A 113 5.46 29.23 -14.34
N HIS A 114 5.98 28.14 -14.89
CA HIS A 114 5.88 27.87 -16.32
C HIS A 114 4.44 27.56 -16.77
N ILE A 115 3.71 26.76 -15.99
CA ILE A 115 2.33 26.36 -16.32
C ILE A 115 1.35 27.54 -16.12
N PHE A 116 1.46 28.26 -15.01
CA PHE A 116 0.49 29.27 -14.60
C PHE A 116 0.91 30.71 -14.93
N GLY A 117 2.18 30.95 -15.27
CA GLY A 117 2.70 32.28 -15.61
C GLY A 117 2.44 33.32 -14.52
N GLU A 118 1.74 34.40 -14.87
CA GLU A 118 1.32 35.46 -13.95
C GLU A 118 0.35 34.97 -12.87
N GLN A 119 -0.34 33.83 -13.08
CA GLN A 119 -1.29 33.24 -12.14
C GLN A 119 -0.62 32.25 -11.17
N TYR A 120 0.68 32.38 -10.92
CA TYR A 120 1.45 31.48 -10.07
C TYR A 120 0.79 31.20 -8.71
N GLU A 121 0.33 32.24 -8.00
CA GLU A 121 -0.31 32.09 -6.69
C GLU A 121 -1.61 31.25 -6.76
N LEU A 122 -2.43 31.48 -7.79
CA LEU A 122 -3.64 30.68 -8.02
C LEU A 122 -3.29 29.21 -8.35
N GLY A 123 -2.19 29.00 -9.07
CA GLY A 123 -1.65 27.66 -9.34
C GLY A 123 -1.13 26.97 -8.09
N MET A 124 -0.50 27.71 -7.17
CA MET A 124 -0.08 27.19 -5.87
C MET A 124 -1.28 26.81 -5.01
N ASP A 125 -2.32 27.63 -4.96
CA ASP A 125 -3.56 27.33 -4.23
C ASP A 125 -4.28 26.09 -4.78
N TYR A 126 -4.22 25.87 -6.10
CA TYR A 126 -4.78 24.66 -6.72
C TYR A 126 -4.04 23.36 -6.32
N LEU A 127 -2.74 23.46 -6.03
CA LEU A 127 -1.87 22.31 -5.73
C LEU A 127 -1.78 21.96 -4.23
N GLN A 128 -2.44 22.74 -3.36
CA GLN A 128 -2.56 22.46 -1.92
C GLN A 128 -3.40 21.22 -1.64
#